data_AF-A0A929NGS7-F1
#
_entry.id   AF-A0A929NGS7-F1
#
_cell.length_a   1.000
_cell.length_b   1.000
_cell.length_c   1.000
_cell.angle_alpha   90.00
_cell.angle_beta   90.00
_cell.angle_gamma   90.00
#
_symmetry.space_group_name_H-M   'P 1'
#
loop_
_entity.id
_entity.type
_entity.pdbx_description
1 polymer ?
#
loop_
_entity_poly.entity_id
_entity_poly.type
_entity_poly.pdbx_seq_one_letter_code
_entity_poly.pdbx_strand_id
1 'polypeptide(L)'
;MVEIETARTYKESIDLMRIGNKEVAANPDGIDLGGGFFSIMKNLGFITHEKLADSDSIAYKQGIPPFRDIMYSSMAYSWITSSGNTHMDQVKVGIKYLLSNLKAAELGLSMHPISQALQEYPEMAALYQELHELMAIKSPGRIQMLARLGYGPQVVFSPRWPLKTRIKS
;
A
#
# COMPACT_ATOMS: atom_id res chain seq x y z
N MET A 1 -9.65 -10.88 4.71
CA MET A 1 -8.53 -9.95 4.42
C MET A 1 -7.71 -9.83 5.69
N VAL A 2 -6.64 -10.60 5.78
CA VAL A 2 -5.95 -10.85 7.05
C VAL A 2 -5.52 -9.55 7.75
N GLU A 3 -4.88 -8.60 7.05
CA GLU A 3 -4.42 -7.35 7.69
C GLU A 3 -5.55 -6.55 8.32
N ILE A 4 -6.68 -6.39 7.62
CA ILE A 4 -7.83 -5.56 8.02
C ILE A 4 -8.64 -6.25 9.14
N GLU A 5 -8.70 -7.59 9.13
CA GLU A 5 -9.40 -8.40 10.13
C GLU A 5 -8.56 -8.57 11.42
N THR A 6 -7.25 -8.35 11.34
CA THR A 6 -6.35 -8.37 12.50
C THR A 6 -6.16 -6.95 13.04
N ALA A 7 -6.92 -6.61 14.10
CA ALA A 7 -6.97 -5.24 14.65
C ALA A 7 -5.60 -4.60 14.94
N ARG A 8 -4.65 -5.38 15.50
CA ARG A 8 -3.30 -4.89 15.81
C ARG A 8 -2.48 -4.50 14.57
N THR A 9 -2.71 -5.15 13.43
CA THR A 9 -2.01 -4.83 12.17
C THR A 9 -2.71 -3.71 11.43
N TYR A 10 -4.05 -3.75 11.39
CA TYR A 10 -4.81 -2.69 10.73
C TYR A 10 -4.65 -1.33 11.41
N LYS A 11 -4.43 -1.32 12.73
CA LYS A 11 -4.19 -0.10 13.49
C LYS A 11 -3.01 0.72 12.96
N GLU A 12 -1.93 0.08 12.49
CA GLU A 12 -0.80 0.81 11.91
C GLU A 12 -1.22 1.58 10.65
N SER A 13 -1.96 0.92 9.77
CA SER A 13 -2.54 1.54 8.58
C SER A 13 -3.49 2.68 8.92
N ILE A 14 -4.36 2.51 9.93
CA ILE A 14 -5.25 3.56 10.43
C ILE A 14 -4.45 4.76 10.96
N ASP A 15 -3.44 4.54 11.79
CA ASP A 15 -2.61 5.60 12.37
C ASP A 15 -1.86 6.41 11.28
N LEU A 16 -1.62 5.80 10.11
CA LEU A 16 -1.01 6.43 8.93
C LEU A 16 -2.02 7.08 7.97
N MET A 17 -3.33 6.92 8.18
CA MET A 17 -4.34 7.62 7.38
C MET A 17 -4.43 9.09 7.78
N ARG A 18 -4.49 9.98 6.78
CA ARG A 18 -4.69 11.42 6.92
C ARG A 18 -6.08 11.75 6.44
N ILE A 19 -6.99 12.02 7.38
CA ILE A 19 -8.42 12.15 7.08
C ILE A 19 -8.74 13.63 6.87
N GLY A 20 -9.20 13.97 5.67
CA GLY A 20 -9.56 15.32 5.27
C GLY A 20 -8.37 16.27 5.05
N ASN A 21 -8.63 17.36 4.32
CA ASN A 21 -7.58 18.25 3.81
C ASN A 21 -6.66 18.84 4.90
N LYS A 22 -7.17 19.07 6.10
CA LYS A 22 -6.39 19.66 7.21
C LYS A 22 -5.30 18.71 7.71
N GLU A 23 -5.60 17.42 7.88
CA GLU A 23 -4.60 16.44 8.32
C GLU A 23 -3.58 16.15 7.24
N VAL A 24 -4.05 16.04 5.99
CA VAL A 24 -3.21 15.86 4.81
C VAL A 24 -2.20 17.00 4.66
N ALA A 25 -2.64 18.25 4.84
CA ALA A 25 -1.74 19.40 4.77
C ALA A 25 -0.76 19.45 5.94
N ALA A 26 -1.16 19.02 7.14
CA ALA A 26 -0.31 19.02 8.33
C ALA A 26 0.76 17.92 8.28
N ASN A 27 0.42 16.76 7.73
CA ASN A 27 1.31 15.60 7.59
C ASN A 27 1.18 15.05 6.16
N PRO A 28 1.89 15.64 5.18
CA PRO A 28 1.83 15.26 3.76
C PRO A 28 2.64 13.96 3.50
N ASP A 29 2.32 12.92 4.27
CA ASP A 29 2.77 11.55 4.18
C ASP A 29 1.62 10.58 4.50
N GLY A 30 1.89 9.28 4.47
CA GLY A 30 0.89 8.26 4.80
C GLY A 30 -0.18 8.08 3.72
N ILE A 31 -1.36 7.61 4.15
CA ILE A 31 -2.49 7.29 3.28
C ILE A 31 -3.43 8.49 3.23
N ASP A 32 -3.44 9.17 2.09
CA ASP A 32 -4.25 10.36 1.86
C ASP A 32 -5.74 10.02 1.68
N LEU A 33 -6.57 10.46 2.62
CA LEU A 33 -8.03 10.50 2.52
C LEU A 33 -8.51 11.96 2.49
N GLY A 34 -7.95 12.74 1.56
CA GLY A 34 -8.27 14.13 1.30
C GLY A 34 -9.35 14.35 0.24
N GLY A 35 -9.49 15.58 -0.22
CA GLY A 35 -10.52 15.98 -1.19
C GLY A 35 -11.88 16.28 -0.56
N GLY A 36 -12.81 16.73 -1.40
CA GLY A 36 -14.13 17.21 -0.95
C GLY A 36 -14.94 16.15 -0.22
N PHE A 37 -15.00 14.94 -0.78
CA PHE A 37 -15.77 13.83 -0.22
C PHE A 37 -15.31 13.46 1.20
N PHE A 38 -14.04 13.11 1.37
CA PHE A 38 -13.53 12.69 2.68
C PHE A 38 -13.52 13.83 3.72
N SER A 39 -13.30 15.07 3.27
CA SER A 39 -13.40 16.23 4.17
C SER A 39 -14.83 16.44 4.70
N ILE A 40 -15.86 16.29 3.86
CA ILE A 40 -17.26 16.34 4.30
C ILE A 40 -17.57 15.18 5.25
N MET A 41 -17.20 13.95 4.88
CA MET A 41 -17.47 12.77 5.70
C MET A 41 -16.79 12.83 7.07
N LYS A 42 -15.58 13.36 7.15
CA LYS A 42 -14.90 13.64 8.41
C LYS A 42 -15.63 14.68 9.24
N ASN A 43 -16.01 15.81 8.64
CA ASN A 43 -16.67 16.90 9.36
C ASN A 43 -18.05 16.50 9.92
N LEU A 44 -18.75 15.59 9.22
CA LEU A 44 -19.99 14.97 9.70
C LEU A 44 -19.74 13.83 10.70
N GLY A 45 -18.48 13.51 11.00
CA GLY A 45 -18.10 12.45 11.94
C GLY A 45 -18.35 11.04 11.42
N PHE A 46 -18.60 10.83 10.11
CA PHE A 46 -18.79 9.50 9.54
C PHE A 46 -17.48 8.73 9.33
N ILE A 47 -16.37 9.44 9.14
CA ILE A 47 -15.04 8.85 8.99
C ILE A 47 -14.12 9.50 10.04
N THR A 48 -13.68 8.69 10.99
CA THR A 48 -12.67 9.01 12.01
C THR A 48 -11.77 7.79 12.19
N HIS A 49 -10.60 7.95 12.80
CA HIS A 49 -9.71 6.81 13.13
C HIS A 49 -10.43 5.77 13.99
N GLU A 50 -11.26 6.20 14.94
CA GLU A 50 -12.04 5.30 15.80
C GLU A 50 -13.07 4.50 15.00
N LYS A 51 -13.78 5.15 14.06
CA LYS A 51 -14.74 4.46 13.20
C LYS A 51 -14.04 3.52 12.22
N LEU A 52 -12.87 3.88 11.71
CA LEU A 52 -12.06 2.98 10.89
C LEU A 52 -11.55 1.77 11.68
N ALA A 53 -11.36 1.89 12.99
CA ALA A 53 -10.98 0.76 13.85
C ALA A 53 -12.17 -0.11 14.29
N ASP A 54 -13.39 0.42 14.21
CA ASP A 54 -14.63 -0.27 14.58
C ASP A 54 -15.17 -1.09 13.39
N SER A 55 -15.06 -2.42 13.50
CA SER A 55 -15.53 -3.37 12.49
C SER A 55 -17.02 -3.31 12.20
N ASP A 56 -17.82 -2.79 13.14
CA ASP A 56 -19.26 -2.62 12.96
C ASP A 56 -19.64 -1.33 12.24
N SER A 57 -18.72 -0.38 12.15
CA SER A 57 -18.96 0.92 11.56
C SER A 57 -19.15 0.83 10.04
N ILE A 58 -19.86 1.82 9.49
CA ILE A 58 -20.01 1.98 8.05
C ILE A 58 -18.64 2.30 7.41
N ALA A 59 -17.78 3.05 8.08
CA ALA A 59 -16.46 3.43 7.56
C ALA A 59 -15.57 2.20 7.32
N TYR A 60 -15.55 1.25 8.26
CA TYR A 60 -14.83 -0.01 8.12
C TYR A 60 -15.43 -0.85 6.98
N LYS A 61 -16.74 -1.10 7.02
CA LYS A 61 -17.43 -1.98 6.06
C LYS A 61 -17.32 -1.47 4.62
N GLN A 62 -17.40 -0.16 4.40
CA GLN A 62 -17.28 0.45 3.07
C GLN A 62 -15.83 0.67 2.61
N GLY A 63 -14.85 0.59 3.51
CA GLY A 63 -13.42 0.62 3.16
C GLY A 63 -12.94 -0.65 2.45
N ILE A 64 -13.69 -1.75 2.58
CA ILE A 64 -13.30 -3.09 2.09
C ILE A 64 -13.50 -3.28 0.58
N PRO A 65 -14.68 -3.00 -0.01
CA PRO A 65 -14.95 -3.30 -1.42
C PRO A 65 -13.91 -2.73 -2.41
N PRO A 66 -13.41 -1.49 -2.26
CA PRO A 66 -12.43 -0.93 -3.18
C PRO A 66 -11.16 -1.77 -3.33
N PHE A 67 -10.70 -2.47 -2.28
CA PHE A 67 -9.53 -3.34 -2.38
C PHE A 67 -9.79 -4.54 -3.29
N ARG A 68 -11.00 -5.12 -3.25
CA ARG A 68 -11.37 -6.23 -4.14
C ARG A 68 -11.42 -5.79 -5.58
N ASP A 69 -12.04 -4.65 -5.85
CA ASP A 69 -12.15 -4.10 -7.21
C ASP A 69 -10.77 -3.83 -7.82
N ILE A 70 -9.86 -3.24 -7.03
CA ILE A 70 -8.46 -3.00 -7.40
C ILE A 70 -7.75 -4.32 -7.75
N MET A 71 -7.98 -5.39 -7.00
CA MET A 71 -7.34 -6.68 -7.26
C MET A 71 -7.92 -7.36 -8.51
N TYR A 72 -9.25 -7.39 -8.65
CA TYR A 72 -9.93 -8.01 -9.80
C TYR A 72 -9.72 -7.26 -11.12
N SER A 73 -9.44 -5.96 -11.08
CA SER A 73 -9.14 -5.19 -12.28
C SER A 73 -7.68 -5.31 -12.76
N SER A 74 -6.83 -6.05 -12.06
CA SER A 74 -5.40 -6.15 -12.39
C SER A 74 -5.19 -6.93 -13.68
N MET A 75 -4.51 -6.31 -14.66
CA MET A 75 -4.25 -6.94 -15.97
C MET A 75 -3.01 -7.83 -15.95
N ALA A 76 -2.02 -7.46 -15.14
CA ALA A 76 -0.80 -8.23 -14.97
C ALA A 76 -0.23 -8.04 -13.55
N TYR A 77 0.68 -8.92 -13.17
CA TYR A 77 1.47 -8.81 -11.95
C TYR A 77 2.95 -8.90 -12.28
N SER A 78 3.77 -8.14 -11.55
CA SER A 78 5.22 -8.24 -11.56
C SER A 78 5.73 -8.46 -10.16
N TRP A 79 6.75 -9.27 -10.02
CA TRP A 79 7.44 -9.49 -8.76
C TRP A 79 8.94 -9.34 -8.93
N ILE A 80 9.62 -9.00 -7.84
CA ILE A 80 11.08 -8.92 -7.78
C ILE A 80 11.54 -9.79 -6.63
N THR A 81 12.54 -10.62 -6.92
CA THR A 81 13.13 -11.55 -5.96
C THR A 81 14.57 -11.20 -5.65
N SER A 82 15.06 -11.75 -4.56
CA SER A 82 16.46 -11.73 -4.16
C SER A 82 16.91 -13.13 -3.75
N SER A 83 18.22 -13.37 -3.79
CA SER A 83 18.81 -14.64 -3.34
C SER A 83 18.88 -14.77 -1.80
N GLY A 84 18.63 -13.68 -1.07
CA GLY A 84 18.64 -13.62 0.39
C GLY A 84 17.71 -12.52 0.90
N ASN A 85 17.82 -12.19 2.19
CA ASN A 85 17.04 -11.11 2.82
C ASN A 85 17.92 -10.12 3.59
N THR A 86 19.11 -9.83 3.10
CA THR A 86 19.96 -8.82 3.74
C THR A 86 19.40 -7.42 3.47
N HIS A 87 19.76 -6.45 4.30
CA HIS A 87 19.43 -5.04 4.01
C HIS A 87 19.94 -4.59 2.64
N MET A 88 21.10 -5.09 2.22
CA MET A 88 21.62 -4.78 0.88
C MET A 88 20.76 -5.39 -0.23
N ASP A 89 20.19 -6.58 -0.02
CA ASP A 89 19.22 -7.17 -0.96
C ASP A 89 17.97 -6.30 -1.06
N GLN A 90 17.43 -5.84 0.07
CA GLN A 90 16.26 -4.96 0.12
C GLN A 90 16.51 -3.64 -0.62
N VAL A 91 17.67 -3.00 -0.41
CA VAL A 91 18.04 -1.77 -1.14
C VAL A 91 18.16 -2.02 -2.63
N LYS A 92 18.83 -3.10 -3.05
CA LYS A 92 18.97 -3.46 -4.47
C LYS A 92 17.62 -3.74 -5.12
N VAL A 93 16.72 -4.42 -4.41
CA VAL A 93 15.35 -4.63 -4.90
C VAL A 93 14.58 -3.33 -4.98
N GLY A 94 14.68 -2.45 -3.98
CA GLY A 94 14.05 -1.12 -4.01
C GLY A 94 14.48 -0.30 -5.24
N ILE A 95 15.76 -0.32 -5.58
CA ILE A 95 16.28 0.31 -6.81
C ILE A 95 15.65 -0.32 -8.06
N LYS A 96 15.63 -1.65 -8.15
CA LYS A 96 15.02 -2.37 -9.29
C LYS A 96 13.53 -2.06 -9.43
N TYR A 97 12.82 -1.99 -8.31
CA TYR A 97 11.41 -1.65 -8.26
C TYR A 97 11.16 -0.24 -8.79
N LEU A 98 11.94 0.75 -8.33
CA LEU A 98 11.86 2.12 -8.80
C LEU A 98 12.11 2.22 -10.32
N LEU A 99 13.17 1.57 -10.82
CA LEU A 99 13.48 1.53 -12.24
C LEU A 99 12.35 0.88 -13.07
N SER A 100 11.77 -0.21 -12.56
CA SER A 100 10.63 -0.87 -13.19
C SER A 100 9.39 0.03 -13.24
N ASN A 101 9.13 0.77 -12.16
CA ASN A 101 8.03 1.73 -12.09
C ASN A 101 8.21 2.90 -13.07
N LEU A 102 9.42 3.45 -13.17
CA LEU A 102 9.75 4.50 -14.15
C LEU A 102 9.59 4.00 -15.58
N LYS A 103 10.04 2.77 -15.88
CA LYS A 103 9.86 2.18 -17.21
C LYS A 103 8.40 1.91 -17.54
N ALA A 104 7.61 1.42 -16.56
CA ALA A 104 6.17 1.26 -16.74
C ALA A 104 5.50 2.60 -17.09
N ALA A 105 5.85 3.68 -16.36
CA ALA A 105 5.34 5.01 -16.63
C ALA A 105 5.74 5.53 -18.02
N GLU A 106 6.98 5.32 -18.46
CA GLU A 106 7.46 5.65 -19.82
C GLU A 106 6.61 4.95 -20.90
N LEU A 107 6.19 3.71 -20.65
CA LEU A 107 5.36 2.91 -21.55
C LEU A 107 3.86 3.22 -21.43
N GLY A 108 3.46 4.19 -20.61
CA GLY A 108 2.06 4.53 -20.37
C GLY A 108 1.30 3.52 -19.49
N LEU A 109 2.02 2.68 -18.75
CA LEU A 109 1.45 1.72 -17.80
C LEU A 109 1.42 2.31 -16.39
N SER A 110 0.41 1.91 -15.63
CA SER A 110 0.33 2.13 -14.18
C SER A 110 0.86 0.90 -13.44
N MET A 111 1.62 1.15 -12.38
CA MET A 111 2.16 0.10 -11.50
C MET A 111 1.84 0.45 -10.05
N HIS A 112 1.21 -0.47 -9.33
CA HIS A 112 0.75 -0.30 -7.95
C HIS A 112 1.29 -1.43 -7.07
N PRO A 113 2.10 -1.14 -6.02
CA PRO A 113 2.62 -2.17 -5.14
C PRO A 113 1.49 -2.81 -4.32
N ILE A 114 1.62 -4.10 -4.05
CA ILE A 114 0.70 -4.87 -3.21
C ILE A 114 1.50 -5.77 -2.27
N SER A 115 1.72 -5.29 -1.05
CA SER A 115 2.64 -5.92 -0.10
C SER A 115 1.95 -6.80 0.93
N GLN A 116 0.62 -6.91 0.94
CA GLN A 116 -0.14 -7.61 1.98
C GLN A 116 0.36 -9.05 2.21
N ALA A 117 0.48 -9.84 1.14
CA ALA A 117 0.98 -11.22 1.22
C ALA A 117 2.49 -11.33 1.49
N LEU A 118 3.22 -10.20 1.49
CA LEU A 118 4.66 -10.12 1.79
C LEU A 118 4.94 -9.77 3.26
N GLN A 119 3.92 -9.45 4.05
CA GLN A 119 4.11 -9.02 5.44
C GLN A 119 4.56 -10.18 6.34
N GLU A 120 5.52 -9.91 7.22
CA GLU A 120 6.20 -10.92 8.04
C GLU A 120 5.63 -10.99 9.47
N TYR A 121 4.34 -11.28 9.60
CA TYR A 121 3.70 -11.59 10.89
C TYR A 121 2.92 -12.92 10.84
N PRO A 122 2.65 -13.56 12.00
CA PRO A 122 2.18 -14.95 12.05
C PRO A 122 0.93 -15.24 11.21
N GLU A 123 -0.04 -14.34 11.22
CA GLU A 123 -1.32 -14.48 10.52
C GLU A 123 -1.17 -14.42 8.99
N MET A 124 -0.09 -13.82 8.48
CA MET A 124 0.25 -13.82 7.04
C MET A 124 1.16 -14.97 6.62
N ALA A 125 1.72 -15.75 7.55
CA ALA A 125 2.74 -16.75 7.25
C ALA A 125 2.29 -17.79 6.21
N ALA A 126 1.03 -18.22 6.27
CA ALA A 126 0.47 -19.17 5.30
C ALA A 126 0.41 -18.57 3.89
N LEU A 127 -0.09 -17.33 3.75
CA LEU A 127 -0.17 -16.63 2.45
C LEU A 127 1.22 -16.30 1.91
N TYR A 128 2.15 -15.92 2.78
CA TYR A 128 3.54 -15.68 2.43
C TYR A 128 4.19 -16.96 1.86
N GLN A 129 3.98 -18.10 2.51
CA GLN A 129 4.51 -19.39 2.08
C GLN A 129 3.87 -19.85 0.76
N GLU A 130 2.55 -19.74 0.64
CA GLU A 130 1.80 -20.06 -0.59
C GLU A 130 2.31 -19.24 -1.78
N LEU A 131 2.56 -17.93 -1.58
CA LEU A 131 3.11 -17.08 -2.62
C LEU A 131 4.53 -17.49 -3.02
N HIS A 132 5.37 -17.91 -2.07
CA HIS A 132 6.72 -18.42 -2.39
C HIS A 132 6.65 -19.71 -3.19
N GLU A 133 5.75 -20.63 -2.83
CA GLU A 133 5.55 -21.90 -3.53
C GLU A 133 5.02 -21.68 -4.96
N LEU A 134 4.01 -20.82 -5.12
CA LEU A 134 3.45 -20.47 -6.42
C LEU A 134 4.50 -19.88 -7.36
N MET A 135 5.43 -19.09 -6.82
CA MET A 135 6.51 -18.44 -7.58
C MET A 135 7.79 -19.29 -7.65
N ALA A 136 7.75 -20.54 -7.16
CA ALA A 136 8.88 -21.47 -7.10
C ALA A 136 10.13 -20.89 -6.42
N ILE A 137 9.94 -20.03 -5.41
CA ILE A 137 11.02 -19.39 -4.66
C ILE A 137 11.50 -20.34 -3.56
N LYS A 138 12.78 -20.71 -3.63
CA LYS A 138 13.42 -21.57 -2.63
C LYS A 138 14.24 -20.74 -1.65
N SER A 139 14.24 -21.15 -0.39
CA SER A 139 15.18 -20.64 0.62
C SER A 139 16.64 -20.80 0.13
N PRO A 140 17.53 -19.80 0.36
CA PRO A 140 17.31 -18.56 1.12
C PRO A 140 16.69 -17.40 0.31
N GLY A 141 16.29 -17.64 -0.94
CA GLY A 141 15.67 -16.64 -1.79
C GLY A 141 14.30 -16.17 -1.30
N ARG A 142 13.91 -14.98 -1.73
CA ARG A 142 12.66 -14.33 -1.32
C ARG A 142 12.00 -13.57 -2.45
N ILE A 143 10.66 -13.52 -2.44
CA ILE A 143 9.93 -12.44 -3.09
C ILE A 143 9.99 -11.21 -2.18
N GLN A 144 10.41 -10.08 -2.74
CA GLN A 144 10.68 -8.84 -2.01
C GLN A 144 9.69 -7.74 -2.39
N MET A 145 9.25 -7.73 -3.64
CA MET A 145 8.23 -6.79 -4.14
C MET A 145 7.23 -7.55 -5.00
N LEU A 146 5.96 -7.17 -4.87
CA LEU A 146 4.87 -7.59 -5.73
C LEU A 146 4.09 -6.34 -6.13
N ALA A 147 3.74 -6.23 -7.39
CA ALA A 147 2.94 -5.13 -7.90
C ALA A 147 1.97 -5.61 -8.97
N ARG A 148 0.81 -4.95 -9.04
CA ARG A 148 -0.10 -5.05 -10.16
C ARG A 148 0.27 -4.02 -11.23
N LEU A 149 0.00 -4.37 -12.48
CA LEU A 149 0.28 -3.59 -13.68
C LEU A 149 -0.97 -3.53 -14.57
N GLY A 150 -1.12 -2.43 -15.29
CA GLY A 150 -2.18 -2.27 -16.28
C GLY A 150 -2.38 -0.82 -16.69
N TYR A 151 -3.53 -0.54 -17.29
CA TYR A 151 -3.96 0.81 -17.61
C TYR A 151 -4.92 1.31 -16.53
N GLY A 152 -4.74 2.56 -16.12
CA GLY A 152 -5.53 3.19 -15.07
C GLY A 152 -5.85 4.65 -15.40
N PRO A 153 -6.80 5.25 -14.68
CA PRO A 153 -7.09 6.67 -14.83
C PRO A 153 -5.88 7.51 -14.41
N GLN A 154 -5.81 8.74 -14.92
CA GLN A 154 -4.91 9.74 -14.36
C GLN A 154 -5.36 10.07 -12.93
N VAL A 155 -4.44 9.95 -11.98
CA VAL A 155 -4.69 10.23 -10.56
C VAL A 155 -3.91 11.46 -10.11
N VAL A 156 -4.43 12.17 -9.13
CA VAL A 156 -3.70 13.28 -8.50
C VAL A 156 -2.46 12.75 -7.78
N PHE A 157 -1.40 13.54 -7.77
CA PHE A 157 -0.20 13.19 -7.01
C PHE A 157 -0.50 13.14 -5.52
N SER A 158 0.00 12.11 -4.86
CA SER A 158 -0.08 12.03 -3.41
C SER A 158 0.77 13.14 -2.78
N PRO A 159 0.32 13.71 -1.65
CA PRO A 159 1.01 14.79 -0.95
C PRO A 159 2.43 14.35 -0.53
N ARG A 160 3.38 15.30 -0.52
CA ARG A 160 4.77 15.06 -0.10
C ARG A 160 5.29 16.21 0.75
N TRP A 161 6.19 15.87 1.67
CA TRP A 161 6.97 16.86 2.41
C TRP A 161 7.77 17.78 1.46
N PRO A 162 7.87 19.09 1.74
CA PRO A 162 8.74 19.98 0.97
C PRO A 162 10.21 19.58 1.07
N LEU A 163 10.97 19.71 -0.02
CA LEU A 163 12.39 19.29 -0.09
C LEU A 163 13.25 19.86 1.06
N LYS A 164 13.07 21.14 1.37
CA LYS A 164 13.80 21.85 2.42
C LYS A 164 13.65 21.25 3.83
N THR A 165 12.63 20.41 4.06
CA THR A 165 12.44 19.76 5.36
C THR A 165 13.15 18.41 5.46
N ARG A 166 13.67 17.87 4.34
CA ARG A 166 14.26 16.52 4.27
C ARG A 166 15.69 16.48 3.70
N ILE A 167 16.13 17.53 3.01
CA ILE A 167 17.50 17.66 2.51
C ILE A 167 18.23 18.69 3.36
N LYS A 168 19.37 18.29 3.94
CA LYS A 168 20.31 19.21 4.59
C LYS A 168 21.27 19.76 3.52
N SER A 169 21.43 21.08 3.50
CA SER A 169 22.47 21.78 2.73
C SER A 169 23.84 21.57 3.33
#